data_AF-A0A1H1LC59-F1
#
_entry.id   AF-A0A1H1LC59-F1
#
_cell.length_a   1.000
_cell.length_b   1.000
_cell.length_c   1.000
_cell.angle_alpha   90.00
_cell.angle_beta   90.00
_cell.angle_gamma   90.00
#
_symmetry.space_group_name_H-M   'P 1'
#
loop_
_entity.id
_entity.type
_entity.pdbx_description
1 polymer ?
#
loop_
_entity_poly.entity_id
_entity_poly.type
_entity_poly.pdbx_seq_one_letter_code
_entity_poly.pdbx_strand_id
1 'polypeptide(L)'
;MERISKSLKIGIRSDLAYQKFVNEFSEWWPKEYTWSQDKLEEIKIDERKNGLCTEIGSNGFRCDIHLVLDKQIVWYNHFNIKYFHEFILYFTSTT
;
A
#
# COMPACT_ATOMS: atom_id res chain seq x y z
N MET A 1 -18.41 -10.66 14.22
CA MET A 1 -17.28 -10.53 13.28
C MET A 1 -16.03 -10.37 14.12
N GLU A 2 -15.06 -11.27 14.01
CA GLU A 2 -13.83 -11.19 14.81
C GLU A 2 -12.89 -10.13 14.23
N ARG A 3 -12.32 -9.30 15.12
CA ARG A 3 -11.33 -8.29 14.74
C ARG A 3 -9.94 -8.90 14.87
N ILE A 4 -9.29 -9.14 13.75
CA ILE A 4 -7.88 -9.53 13.72
C ILE A 4 -7.03 -8.26 13.79
N SER A 5 -6.01 -8.25 14.64
CA SER A 5 -5.03 -7.16 14.71
C SER A 5 -3.61 -7.71 14.82
N LYS A 6 -2.65 -7.01 14.22
CA LYS A 6 -1.23 -7.34 14.28
C LYS A 6 -0.43 -6.05 14.47
N SER A 7 0.63 -6.11 15.27
CA SER A 7 1.54 -5.00 15.52
C SER A 7 2.98 -5.47 15.32
N LEU A 8 3.82 -4.59 14.77
CA LEU A 8 5.23 -4.84 14.54
C LEU A 8 6.03 -3.62 14.99
N LYS A 9 7.21 -3.84 15.56
CA LYS A 9 8.18 -2.79 15.88
C LYS A 9 9.24 -2.71 14.78
N ILE A 10 9.46 -1.51 14.27
CA ILE A 10 10.49 -1.20 13.29
C ILE A 10 11.57 -0.33 13.93
N GLY A 11 12.82 -0.51 13.50
CA GLY A 11 14.00 0.19 14.02
C GLY A 11 14.18 1.61 13.48
N ILE A 12 13.19 2.16 12.78
CA ILE A 12 13.25 3.48 12.14
C ILE A 12 12.30 4.47 12.81
N ARG A 13 12.59 5.76 12.66
CA ARG A 13 11.73 6.84 13.16
C ARG A 13 10.36 6.80 12.46
N SER A 14 9.33 7.20 13.20
CA SER A 14 7.94 7.15 12.72
C SER A 14 7.67 8.04 11.50
N ASP A 15 8.32 9.20 11.41
CA ASP A 15 8.21 10.10 10.26
C ASP A 15 8.83 9.50 9.00
N LEU A 16 9.99 8.86 9.14
CA LEU A 16 10.64 8.16 8.03
C LEU A 16 9.84 6.93 7.59
N ALA A 17 9.31 6.17 8.55
CA ALA A 17 8.45 5.03 8.25
C ALA A 17 7.22 5.45 7.45
N TYR A 18 6.58 6.56 7.84
CA TYR A 18 5.45 7.11 7.12
C TYR A 18 5.82 7.55 5.70
N GLN A 19 6.94 8.26 5.54
CA GLN A 19 7.43 8.67 4.22
C GLN A 19 7.70 7.47 3.31
N LYS A 20 8.36 6.41 3.81
CA LYS A 20 8.58 5.20 3.04
C LYS A 20 7.28 4.49 2.67
N PHE A 21 6.35 4.42 3.62
CA PHE A 21 5.05 3.80 3.39
C PHE A 21 4.25 4.51 2.29
N VAL A 22 4.20 5.85 2.31
CA VAL A 22 3.39 6.63 1.36
C VAL A 22 4.14 6.90 0.05
N ASN A 23 5.36 7.44 0.15
CA ASN A 23 6.07 8.01 -1.00
C ASN A 23 6.87 6.98 -1.79
N GLU A 24 7.25 5.87 -1.15
CA GLU A 24 7.99 4.77 -1.79
C GLU A 24 7.06 3.57 -2.07
N PHE A 25 5.73 3.81 -2.16
CA PHE A 25 4.73 2.74 -2.27
C PHE A 25 5.01 1.77 -3.44
N SER A 26 5.36 2.28 -4.62
CA SER A 26 5.77 1.45 -5.77
C SER A 26 6.97 0.52 -5.50
N GLU A 27 7.87 0.91 -4.61
CA GLU A 27 9.13 0.19 -4.38
C GLU A 27 8.93 -1.04 -3.50
N TRP A 28 8.03 -0.94 -2.52
CA TRP A 28 7.81 -2.01 -1.55
C TRP A 28 6.49 -2.76 -1.76
N TRP A 29 5.54 -2.20 -2.50
CA TRP A 29 4.28 -2.91 -2.75
C TRP A 29 4.50 -4.09 -3.71
N PRO A 30 4.17 -5.34 -3.34
CA PRO A 30 4.46 -6.46 -4.20
C PRO A 30 3.55 -6.47 -5.43
N LYS A 31 4.18 -6.54 -6.61
CA LYS A 31 3.51 -6.43 -7.91
C LYS A 31 2.44 -7.50 -8.11
N GLU A 32 2.63 -8.70 -7.58
CA GLU A 32 1.69 -9.83 -7.71
C GLU A 32 0.28 -9.53 -7.16
N TYR A 33 0.14 -8.52 -6.28
CA TYR A 33 -1.15 -8.07 -5.72
C TYR A 33 -1.71 -6.82 -6.39
N THR A 34 -1.10 -6.35 -7.47
CA THR A 34 -1.63 -5.26 -8.31
C THR A 34 -2.45 -5.83 -9.46
N TRP A 35 -3.36 -5.03 -10.02
CA TRP A 35 -4.13 -5.43 -11.21
C TRP A 35 -3.23 -5.60 -12.44
N SER A 36 -2.14 -4.83 -12.51
CA SER A 36 -1.21 -4.77 -13.63
C SER A 36 -0.06 -5.79 -13.51
N GLN A 37 0.22 -6.30 -12.32
CA GLN A 37 1.26 -7.30 -12.05
C GLN A 37 2.62 -6.92 -12.66
N ASP A 38 3.19 -7.77 -13.53
CA ASP A 38 4.46 -7.51 -14.22
C ASP A 38 4.42 -6.28 -15.14
N LYS A 39 3.22 -5.80 -15.48
CA LYS A 39 2.98 -4.61 -16.30
C LYS A 39 2.69 -3.37 -15.45
N LEU A 40 2.86 -3.45 -14.13
CA LEU A 40 2.75 -2.30 -13.24
C LEU A 40 3.87 -1.30 -13.55
N GLU A 41 3.46 -0.09 -13.90
CA GLU A 41 4.37 1.03 -14.13
C GLU A 41 4.54 1.86 -12.86
N GLU A 42 3.44 2.16 -12.17
CA GLU A 42 3.45 2.96 -10.94
C GLU A 42 2.25 2.58 -10.07
N ILE A 43 2.44 2.54 -8.74
CA ILE A 43 1.36 2.59 -7.77
C ILE A 43 1.68 3.63 -6.69
N LYS A 44 0.75 4.54 -6.43
CA LYS A 44 0.99 5.67 -5.52
C LYS A 44 -0.19 5.95 -4.63
N ILE A 45 0.11 6.52 -3.47
CA ILE A 45 -0.89 7.02 -2.51
C ILE A 45 -0.81 8.54 -2.52
N ASP A 46 -1.91 9.21 -2.86
CA ASP A 46 -2.08 10.63 -2.55
C ASP A 46 -2.57 10.76 -1.10
N GLU A 47 -1.70 11.21 -0.21
CA GLU A 47 -1.94 11.28 1.23
C GLU A 47 -2.84 12.44 1.66
N ARG A 48 -3.25 13.29 0.71
CA ARG A 48 -4.16 14.40 0.98
C ARG A 48 -5.54 13.87 1.36
N LYS A 49 -6.32 14.71 2.04
CA LYS A 49 -7.72 14.40 2.33
C LYS A 49 -8.47 14.17 1.02
N ASN A 50 -9.13 13.01 0.89
CA ASN A 50 -9.79 12.53 -0.32
C ASN A 50 -8.82 12.23 -1.48
N GLY A 51 -7.54 12.06 -1.20
CA GLY A 51 -6.57 11.54 -2.16
C GLY A 51 -6.86 10.08 -2.50
N LEU A 52 -6.30 9.62 -3.62
CA LEU A 52 -6.52 8.29 -4.15
C LEU A 52 -5.24 7.45 -4.06
N CYS A 53 -5.42 6.15 -3.81
CA CYS A 53 -4.40 5.18 -4.17
C CYS A 53 -4.62 4.79 -5.63
N THR A 54 -3.70 5.16 -6.52
CA THR A 54 -3.82 4.95 -7.96
C THR A 54 -2.76 3.98 -8.44
N GLU A 55 -3.18 3.04 -9.27
CA GLU A 55 -2.34 2.11 -10.00
C GLU A 55 -2.35 2.46 -11.50
N ILE A 56 -1.18 2.47 -12.10
CA ILE A 56 -0.95 2.71 -13.52
C ILE A 56 -0.27 1.47 -14.11
N GLY A 57 -0.88 0.93 -15.15
CA GLY A 57 -0.37 -0.19 -15.92
C GLY A 57 -0.20 0.16 -17.39
N SER A 58 0.40 -0.77 -18.13
CA SER A 58 0.67 -0.62 -19.57
C SER A 58 -0.56 -0.19 -20.38
N ASN A 59 -0.32 0.51 -21.50
CA ASN A 59 -1.33 0.98 -22.46
C ASN A 59 -2.35 1.97 -21.89
N GLY A 60 -1.94 2.79 -20.92
CA GLY A 60 -2.81 3.81 -20.31
C GLY A 60 -3.85 3.21 -19.37
N PHE A 61 -3.66 1.97 -18.90
CA PHE A 61 -4.49 1.40 -17.85
C PHE A 61 -4.30 2.21 -16.57
N ARG A 62 -5.42 2.60 -15.96
CA ARG A 62 -5.44 3.29 -14.67
C ARG A 62 -6.57 2.72 -13.82
N CYS A 63 -6.26 2.41 -12.57
CA CYS A 63 -7.25 2.01 -11.57
C CYS A 63 -7.07 2.85 -10.31
N ASP A 64 -8.14 3.47 -9.82
CA ASP A 64 -8.14 4.13 -8.52
C ASP A 64 -8.69 3.12 -7.49
N ILE A 65 -7.81 2.64 -6.62
CA ILE A 65 -8.07 1.46 -5.78
C ILE A 65 -8.62 1.88 -4.41
N HIS A 66 -8.25 3.05 -3.88
CA HIS A 66 -8.62 3.48 -2.52
C HIS A 66 -8.86 4.97 -2.36
N LEU A 67 -9.57 5.32 -1.29
CA LEU A 67 -9.75 6.69 -0.79
C LEU A 67 -8.98 6.88 0.52
N VAL A 68 -8.21 7.96 0.60
CA VAL A 68 -7.54 8.40 1.83
C VAL A 68 -8.50 9.24 2.67
N LEU A 69 -8.94 8.68 3.79
CA LEU A 69 -9.82 9.34 4.76
C LEU A 69 -8.98 9.76 5.97
N ASP A 70 -8.57 11.03 5.99
CA ASP A 70 -7.98 11.70 7.15
C ASP A 70 -6.80 10.93 7.79
N LYS A 71 -5.76 10.66 6.98
CA LYS A 71 -4.56 9.85 7.30
C LYS A 71 -4.81 8.35 7.54
N GLN A 72 -6.04 7.88 7.33
CA GLN A 72 -6.34 6.46 7.24
C GLN A 72 -6.55 6.07 5.77
N ILE A 73 -5.86 5.01 5.35
CA ILE A 73 -6.12 4.39 4.05
C ILE A 73 -7.17 3.31 4.27
N VAL A 74 -8.34 3.49 3.66
CA VAL A 74 -9.43 2.52 3.74
C VAL A 74 -9.40 1.64 2.49
N TRP A 75 -9.16 0.33 2.70
CA TRP A 75 -9.05 -0.65 1.64
C TRP A 75 -10.45 -1.16 1.23
N TYR A 76 -10.91 -0.90 0.00
CA TYR A 76 -12.33 -1.04 -0.37
C TYR A 76 -12.73 -2.41 -0.93
N ASN A 77 -11.80 -3.32 -1.22
CA ASN A 77 -12.15 -4.68 -1.66
C ASN A 77 -11.15 -5.74 -1.18
N HIS A 78 -11.70 -6.87 -0.71
CA HIS A 78 -11.09 -8.19 -0.52
C HIS A 78 -9.56 -8.30 -0.33
N PHE A 79 -8.94 -7.44 0.47
CA PHE A 79 -7.59 -7.69 0.97
C PHE A 79 -7.64 -8.87 1.91
N ASN A 80 -7.23 -10.04 1.43
CA ASN A 80 -7.14 -11.21 2.27
C ASN A 80 -6.04 -10.95 3.31
N ILE A 81 -6.45 -10.79 4.58
CA ILE A 81 -5.59 -10.40 5.72
C ILE A 81 -4.34 -11.28 5.84
N LYS A 82 -4.40 -12.52 5.32
CA LYS A 82 -3.25 -13.43 5.21
C LYS A 82 -2.03 -12.76 4.53
N TYR A 83 -2.26 -12.00 3.46
CA TYR A 83 -1.19 -11.35 2.71
C TYR A 83 -0.70 -10.07 3.40
N PHE A 84 -1.52 -9.43 4.25
CA PHE A 84 -1.11 -8.25 5.03
C PHE A 84 0.04 -8.52 5.99
N HIS A 85 0.12 -9.74 6.52
CA HIS A 85 1.28 -10.14 7.30
C HIS A 85 2.56 -10.22 6.47
N GLU A 86 2.48 -10.83 5.28
CA GLU A 86 3.61 -10.92 4.35
C GLU A 86 4.01 -9.52 3.85
N PHE A 87 3.04 -8.61 3.67
CA PHE A 87 3.28 -7.20 3.31
C PHE A 87 4.08 -6.44 4.36
N ILE A 88 3.69 -6.53 5.63
CA ILE A 88 4.42 -5.86 6.71
C ILE A 88 5.84 -6.42 6.81
N LEU A 89 6.01 -7.74 6.71
CA LEU A 89 7.34 -8.36 6.76
C LEU A 89 8.22 -7.89 5.58
N TYR A 90 7.67 -7.85 4.37
CA TYR A 90 8.39 -7.37 3.19
C TYR A 90 8.80 -5.89 3.32
N PHE A 91 7.87 -5.02 3.73
CA PHE A 91 8.18 -3.62 4.02
C PHE A 91 9.34 -3.50 5.04
N THR A 92 9.32 -4.29 6.11
CA THR A 92 10.40 -4.25 7.10
C THR A 92 11.71 -4.90 6.66
N SER A 93 11.70 -5.74 5.64
CA SER A 93 12.92 -6.33 5.09
C SER A 93 13.62 -5.41 4.08
N THR A 94 12.89 -4.43 3.53
CA THR A 94 13.37 -3.47 2.53
C THR A 94 13.80 -2.13 3.16
N THR A 95 13.53 -1.92 4.45
CA THR A 95 13.92 -0.74 5.25
C THR A 95 14.89 -1.07 6.36
#